data_AF-A0A7S4U833-F1
#
_entry.id   AF-A0A7S4U833-F1
#
_cell.length_a   1.000
_cell.length_b   1.000
_cell.length_c   1.000
_cell.angle_alpha   90.00
_cell.angle_beta   90.00
_cell.angle_gamma   90.00
#
_symmetry.space_group_name_H-M   'P 1'
#
loop_
_entity.id
_entity.type
_entity.pdbx_description
1 polymer ?
#
loop_
_entity_poly.entity_id
_entity_poly.type
_entity_poly.pdbx_seq_one_letter_code
_entity_poly.pdbx_strand_id
1 'polypeptide(L)'
;KSNPMAEGTVHPEQALLAASSWYLMSFFFACILLESFQLRALVSVSLLLTFLYTPLLKGVLFLKNLVVAFVIAQAIVLGGLAVGDVRMQSTLLPSLYMFCLILWQEVLMDIRDVRGDAEAGIRTIPVVLGCKFAALLALLSAGLAALLPLLASGSTVARLALPLVQLPLLHSTWRLVVAEKVKA
;
A
#
# COMPACT_ATOMS: atom_id res chain seq x y z
N LYS A 1 1.41 18.90 -10.57
CA LYS A 1 2.90 18.78 -10.64
C LYS A 1 3.25 18.35 -12.05
N SER A 2 4.19 19.02 -12.69
CA SER A 2 4.65 18.59 -14.00
C SER A 2 5.59 17.38 -13.86
N ASN A 3 5.44 16.44 -14.79
CA ASN A 3 6.24 15.22 -14.82
C ASN A 3 7.47 15.50 -15.70
N PRO A 4 8.72 15.41 -15.18
CA PRO A 4 9.93 15.69 -15.95
C PRO A 4 10.04 14.89 -17.25
N MET A 5 9.53 13.65 -17.27
CA MET A 5 9.47 12.84 -18.48
C MET A 5 8.40 13.33 -19.47
N ALA A 6 7.28 13.89 -18.97
CA ALA A 6 6.25 14.49 -19.82
C ALA A 6 6.66 15.87 -20.37
N GLU A 7 7.52 16.58 -19.65
CA GLU A 7 8.15 17.83 -20.10
C GLU A 7 9.33 17.60 -21.04
N GLY A 8 9.80 16.35 -21.18
CA GLY A 8 10.95 16.00 -22.00
C GLY A 8 12.30 16.43 -21.41
N THR A 9 12.35 16.87 -20.15
CA THR A 9 13.59 17.29 -19.47
C THR A 9 14.46 16.08 -19.09
N VAL A 10 13.86 14.89 -18.98
CA VAL A 10 14.57 13.64 -18.73
C VAL A 10 14.15 12.60 -19.78
N HIS A 11 15.14 12.04 -20.49
CA HIS A 11 14.87 10.97 -21.45
C HIS A 11 14.50 9.66 -20.73
N PRO A 12 13.53 8.89 -21.24
CA PRO A 12 13.10 7.63 -20.61
C PRO A 12 14.23 6.62 -20.38
N GLU A 13 15.18 6.54 -21.31
CA GLU A 13 16.35 5.65 -21.20
C GLU A 13 17.25 6.03 -20.02
N GLN A 14 17.47 7.33 -19.81
CA GLN A 14 18.26 7.84 -18.69
C GLN A 14 17.56 7.57 -17.35
N ALA A 15 16.24 7.77 -17.31
CA ALA A 15 15.43 7.45 -16.13
C ALA A 15 15.46 5.95 -15.81
N LEU A 16 15.36 5.09 -16.82
CA LEU A 16 15.40 3.65 -16.65
C LEU A 16 16.77 3.16 -16.19
N LEU A 17 17.86 3.68 -16.77
CA LEU A 17 19.23 3.35 -16.37
C LEU A 17 19.48 3.76 -14.92
N ALA A 18 19.09 4.99 -14.55
CA ALA A 18 19.22 5.49 -13.19
C ALA A 18 18.43 4.63 -12.20
N ALA A 19 17.16 4.33 -12.51
CA ALA A 19 16.31 3.50 -11.66
C ALA A 19 16.90 2.09 -11.48
N SER A 20 17.28 1.44 -12.58
CA SER A 20 17.87 0.09 -12.55
C SER A 20 19.17 0.06 -11.74
N SER A 21 20.02 1.09 -11.88
CA SER A 21 21.25 1.23 -11.09
C SER A 21 20.95 1.37 -9.60
N TRP A 22 19.96 2.17 -9.23
CA TRP A 22 19.54 2.32 -7.84
C TRP A 22 19.02 1.00 -7.26
N TYR A 23 18.18 0.27 -7.99
CA TYR A 23 17.68 -1.04 -7.54
C TYR A 23 18.81 -2.05 -7.34
N LEU A 24 19.77 -2.14 -8.28
CA LEU A 24 20.93 -3.02 -8.17
C LEU A 24 21.81 -2.64 -6.98
N MET A 25 22.06 -1.35 -6.78
CA MET A 25 22.87 -0.88 -5.67
C MET A 25 22.19 -1.13 -4.32
N SER A 26 20.88 -0.89 -4.22
CA SER A 26 20.08 -1.22 -3.03
C SER A 26 20.10 -2.72 -2.73
N PHE A 27 19.97 -3.57 -3.76
CA PHE A 27 20.05 -5.03 -3.60
C PHE A 27 21.43 -5.47 -3.12
N PHE A 28 22.50 -4.94 -3.72
CA PHE A 28 23.88 -5.21 -3.32
C PHE A 28 24.14 -4.82 -1.85
N PHE A 29 23.74 -3.62 -1.44
CA PHE A 29 23.86 -3.18 -0.05
C PHE A 29 23.01 -4.03 0.90
N ALA A 30 21.80 -4.43 0.50
CA ALA A 30 20.98 -5.32 1.31
C ALA A 30 21.67 -6.68 1.54
N CYS A 31 22.36 -7.24 0.55
CA CYS A 31 23.09 -8.49 0.70
C CYS A 31 24.28 -8.40 1.66
N ILE A 32 24.98 -7.25 1.70
CA ILE A 32 26.20 -7.06 2.49
C ILE A 32 25.88 -6.58 3.92
N LEU A 33 25.00 -5.59 4.05
CA LEU A 33 24.77 -4.89 5.32
C LEU A 33 23.80 -5.63 6.24
N LEU A 34 22.92 -6.48 5.69
CA LEU A 34 21.92 -7.20 6.49
C LEU A 34 22.43 -8.60 6.82
N GLU A 35 22.66 -8.86 8.09
CA GLU A 35 23.18 -10.15 8.58
C GLU A 35 22.09 -11.24 8.59
N SER A 36 20.87 -10.87 9.00
CA SER A 36 19.73 -11.79 9.09
C SER A 36 19.22 -12.19 7.70
N PHE A 37 19.05 -13.50 7.48
CA PHE A 37 18.44 -14.03 6.27
C PHE A 37 17.01 -13.51 6.06
N GLN A 38 16.21 -13.40 7.13
CA GLN A 38 14.83 -12.91 7.07
C GLN A 38 14.77 -11.46 6.60
N LEU A 39 15.64 -10.59 7.12
CA LEU A 39 15.74 -9.19 6.68
C LEU A 39 16.14 -9.09 5.21
N ARG A 40 17.18 -9.83 4.80
CA ARG A 40 17.60 -9.88 3.40
C ARG A 40 16.47 -10.31 2.48
N ALA A 41 15.80 -11.42 2.81
CA ALA A 41 14.72 -11.96 1.98
C ALA A 41 13.57 -10.95 1.83
N LEU A 42 13.12 -10.32 2.92
CA LEU A 42 12.03 -9.34 2.88
C LEU A 42 12.40 -8.12 2.02
N VAL A 43 13.58 -7.52 2.25
CA VAL A 43 14.05 -6.36 1.46
C VAL A 43 14.19 -6.71 -0.02
N SER A 44 14.79 -7.86 -0.33
CA SER A 44 14.92 -8.33 -1.72
C SER A 44 13.56 -8.54 -2.40
N VAL A 45 12.58 -9.09 -1.68
CA VAL A 45 11.21 -9.22 -2.18
C VAL A 45 10.57 -7.84 -2.39
N SER A 46 10.77 -6.87 -1.48
CA SER A 46 10.27 -5.51 -1.69
C SER A 46 10.83 -4.88 -2.96
N LEU A 47 12.15 -4.98 -3.16
CA LEU A 47 12.84 -4.43 -4.34
C LEU A 47 12.35 -5.09 -5.64
N LEU A 48 12.16 -6.41 -5.62
CA LEU A 48 11.64 -7.14 -6.77
C LEU A 48 10.20 -6.72 -7.09
N LEU A 49 9.33 -6.64 -6.08
CA LEU A 49 7.93 -6.25 -6.25
C LEU A 49 7.80 -4.82 -6.78
N THR A 50 8.59 -3.87 -6.29
CA THR A 50 8.55 -2.48 -6.76
C THR A 50 9.16 -2.31 -8.15
N PHE A 51 10.21 -3.06 -8.48
CA PHE A 51 10.78 -3.09 -9.83
C PHE A 51 9.78 -3.66 -10.85
N LEU A 52 9.11 -4.77 -10.52
CA LEU A 52 8.10 -5.40 -11.38
C LEU A 52 6.74 -4.69 -11.34
N TYR A 53 6.55 -3.73 -10.43
CA TYR A 53 5.28 -3.06 -10.24
C TYR A 53 4.79 -2.37 -11.50
N THR A 54 5.58 -1.45 -12.05
CA THR A 54 5.21 -0.67 -13.24
C THR A 54 5.00 -1.53 -14.49
N PRO A 55 5.91 -2.45 -14.87
CA PRO A 55 5.77 -3.20 -16.11
C PRO A 55 4.71 -4.32 -16.05
N LEU A 56 4.50 -4.96 -14.89
CA LEU A 56 3.66 -6.16 -14.81
C LEU A 56 2.45 -5.98 -13.89
N LEU A 57 2.65 -5.46 -12.68
CA LEU A 57 1.62 -5.51 -11.63
C LEU A 57 0.61 -4.37 -11.75
N LYS A 58 1.02 -3.21 -12.27
CA LYS A 58 0.17 -2.03 -12.46
C LYS A 58 -1.03 -2.32 -13.39
N GLY A 59 -0.87 -3.24 -14.34
CA GLY A 59 -1.93 -3.69 -15.24
C GLY A 59 -2.90 -4.69 -14.61
N VAL A 60 -2.59 -5.24 -13.43
CA VAL A 60 -3.41 -6.26 -12.76
C VAL A 60 -4.31 -5.59 -11.73
N LEU A 61 -5.63 -5.67 -11.99
CA LEU A 61 -6.71 -5.00 -11.27
C LEU A 61 -6.53 -4.90 -9.74
N PHE A 62 -6.36 -6.06 -9.09
CA PHE A 62 -6.36 -6.14 -7.62
C PHE A 62 -4.94 -6.21 -7.03
N LEU A 63 -4.02 -6.80 -7.80
CA LEU A 63 -2.69 -7.11 -7.32
C LEU A 63 -1.85 -5.85 -7.11
N LYS A 64 -2.07 -4.81 -7.92
CA LYS A 64 -1.37 -3.53 -7.77
C LYS A 64 -1.53 -2.96 -6.35
N ASN A 65 -2.77 -2.89 -5.84
CA ASN A 65 -3.07 -2.27 -4.54
C ASN A 65 -2.59 -3.15 -3.39
N LEU A 66 -2.68 -4.48 -3.52
CA LEU A 66 -2.15 -5.42 -2.54
C LEU A 66 -0.63 -5.34 -2.41
N VAL A 67 0.08 -5.19 -3.53
CA VAL A 67 1.53 -5.08 -3.54
C VAL A 67 1.99 -3.78 -2.90
N VAL A 68 1.34 -2.64 -3.20
CA VAL A 68 1.64 -1.36 -2.54
C VAL A 68 1.40 -1.45 -1.03
N ALA A 69 0.24 -1.97 -0.62
CA ALA A 69 -0.09 -2.16 0.79
C ALA A 69 0.92 -3.09 1.50
N PHE A 70 1.30 -4.19 0.87
CA PHE A 70 2.30 -5.12 1.39
C PHE A 70 3.67 -4.45 1.54
N VAL A 71 4.12 -3.73 0.52
CA VAL A 71 5.44 -3.07 0.53
C VAL A 71 5.55 -2.01 1.61
N ILE A 72 4.48 -1.26 1.87
CA ILE A 72 4.48 -0.26 2.94
C ILE A 72 4.36 -0.94 4.31
N ALA A 73 3.47 -1.92 4.47
CA ALA A 73 3.23 -2.59 5.75
C ALA A 73 4.43 -3.43 6.25
N GLN A 74 5.20 -4.02 5.34
CA GLN A 74 6.36 -4.84 5.70
C GLN A 74 7.49 -4.02 6.34
N ALA A 75 7.53 -2.69 6.13
CA ALA A 75 8.52 -1.82 6.75
C ALA A 75 8.51 -1.91 8.29
N ILE A 76 7.34 -2.13 8.89
CA ILE A 76 7.21 -2.31 10.34
C ILE A 76 7.83 -3.65 10.80
N VAL A 77 7.64 -4.74 10.03
CA VAL A 77 8.28 -6.03 10.32
C VAL A 77 9.80 -5.92 10.18
N LEU A 78 10.27 -5.25 9.13
CA LEU A 78 11.69 -4.98 8.89
C LEU A 78 12.31 -4.20 10.05
N GLY A 79 11.65 -3.15 10.52
CA GLY A 79 12.10 -2.37 11.68
C GLY A 79 12.21 -3.21 12.96
N GLY A 80 11.23 -4.07 13.24
CA GLY A 80 11.28 -4.97 14.40
C GLY A 80 12.41 -5.99 14.31
N LEU A 81 12.59 -6.61 13.15
CA LEU A 81 13.67 -7.57 12.91
C LEU A 81 15.05 -6.92 12.98
N ALA A 82 15.19 -5.66 12.55
CA ALA A 82 16.46 -4.92 12.61
C ALA A 82 16.91 -4.60 14.04
N VAL A 83 15.97 -4.46 14.98
CA VAL A 83 16.28 -4.21 16.41
C VAL A 83 16.71 -5.50 17.13
N GLY A 84 16.39 -6.69 16.59
CA GLY A 84 16.81 -7.99 17.13
C GLY A 84 16.05 -8.47 18.38
N ASP A 85 15.68 -7.56 19.28
CA ASP A 85 15.01 -7.89 20.56
C ASP A 85 13.47 -7.86 20.49
N VAL A 86 12.91 -7.39 19.37
CA VAL A 86 11.46 -7.33 19.19
C VAL A 86 10.95 -8.67 18.66
N ARG A 87 10.06 -9.33 19.42
CA ARG A 87 9.40 -10.56 18.93
C ARG A 87 8.65 -10.22 17.65
N MET A 88 8.90 -10.93 16.57
CA MET A 88 8.21 -10.76 15.28
C MET A 88 6.67 -10.73 15.44
N GLN A 89 6.15 -11.50 16.41
CA GLN A 89 4.72 -11.50 16.77
C GLN A 89 4.18 -10.12 17.18
N SER A 90 5.00 -9.28 17.82
CA SER A 90 4.60 -7.92 18.20
C SER A 90 4.58 -6.92 17.05
N THR A 91 5.25 -7.20 15.92
CA THR A 91 5.19 -6.36 14.72
C THR A 91 4.13 -6.78 13.71
N LEU A 92 3.70 -8.05 13.72
CA LEU A 92 2.70 -8.57 12.79
C LEU A 92 1.37 -7.81 12.87
N LEU A 93 0.88 -7.54 14.09
CA LEU A 93 -0.41 -6.88 14.27
C LEU A 93 -0.37 -5.41 13.82
N PRO A 94 0.63 -4.59 14.21
CA PRO A 94 0.84 -3.25 13.63
C PRO A 94 1.05 -3.25 12.10
N SER A 95 1.75 -4.26 11.55
CA SER A 95 1.91 -4.40 10.10
C SER A 95 0.59 -4.69 9.41
N LEU A 96 -0.23 -5.61 9.94
CA LEU A 96 -1.53 -5.92 9.38
C LEU A 96 -2.48 -4.71 9.47
N TYR A 97 -2.41 -3.96 10.57
CA TYR A 97 -3.08 -2.68 10.72
C TYR A 97 -2.70 -1.70 9.60
N MET A 98 -1.40 -1.49 9.38
CA MET A 98 -0.89 -0.60 8.35
C MET A 98 -1.29 -1.08 6.95
N PHE A 99 -1.23 -2.39 6.69
CA PHE A 99 -1.65 -3.01 5.43
C PHE A 99 -3.10 -2.67 5.11
N CYS A 100 -4.01 -2.86 6.06
CA CYS A 100 -5.42 -2.58 5.89
C CYS A 100 -5.70 -1.09 5.64
N LEU A 101 -4.98 -0.19 6.32
CA LEU A 101 -5.11 1.26 6.09
C LEU A 101 -4.60 1.69 4.71
N ILE A 102 -3.44 1.19 4.27
CA ILE A 102 -2.94 1.50 2.93
C ILE A 102 -3.86 0.93 1.87
N LEU A 103 -4.37 -0.29 2.05
CA LEU A 103 -5.32 -0.87 1.12
C LEU A 103 -6.61 -0.03 1.02
N TRP A 104 -7.12 0.46 2.15
CA TRP A 104 -8.22 1.42 2.17
C TRP A 104 -7.89 2.69 1.38
N GLN A 105 -6.70 3.28 1.58
CA GLN A 105 -6.26 4.49 0.87
C GLN A 105 -6.14 4.29 -0.64
N GLU A 106 -5.48 3.22 -1.09
CA GLU A 106 -5.30 2.91 -2.52
C GLU A 106 -6.64 2.74 -3.23
N VAL A 107 -7.59 2.02 -2.60
CA VAL A 107 -8.93 1.85 -3.17
C VAL A 107 -9.70 3.18 -3.20
N LEU A 108 -9.55 4.04 -2.19
CA LEU A 108 -10.17 5.37 -2.20
C LEU A 108 -9.61 6.28 -3.30
N MET A 109 -8.30 6.20 -3.55
CA MET A 109 -7.64 6.95 -4.63
C MET A 109 -8.15 6.45 -6.00
N ASP A 110 -8.22 5.14 -6.21
CA ASP A 110 -8.82 4.58 -7.43
C ASP A 110 -10.28 5.06 -7.64
N ILE A 111 -11.09 5.18 -6.56
CA ILE A 111 -12.47 5.69 -6.67
C ILE A 111 -12.49 7.16 -7.10
N ARG A 112 -11.56 7.97 -6.58
CA ARG A 112 -11.46 9.38 -6.94
C ARG A 112 -11.08 9.56 -8.41
N ASP A 113 -10.20 8.70 -8.92
CA ASP A 113 -9.63 8.80 -10.25
C ASP A 113 -10.41 7.98 -11.30
N VAL A 114 -11.54 7.36 -10.92
CA VAL A 114 -12.33 6.44 -11.76
C VAL A 114 -12.63 6.96 -13.18
N ARG A 115 -12.95 8.25 -13.32
CA ARG A 115 -13.26 8.84 -14.63
C ARG A 115 -12.02 8.96 -15.51
N GLY A 116 -10.92 9.46 -14.94
CA GLY A 116 -9.66 9.60 -15.65
C GLY A 116 -9.09 8.22 -16.04
N ASP A 117 -9.21 7.24 -15.15
CA ASP A 117 -8.82 5.86 -15.41
C ASP A 117 -9.67 5.23 -16.52
N ALA A 118 -10.99 5.45 -16.51
CA ALA A 118 -11.89 4.95 -17.54
C ALA A 118 -11.58 5.56 -18.93
N GLU A 119 -11.36 6.88 -19.00
CA GLU A 119 -10.97 7.58 -20.23
C GLU A 119 -9.60 7.13 -20.77
N ALA A 120 -8.66 6.84 -19.86
CA ALA A 120 -7.33 6.33 -20.21
C ALA A 120 -7.29 4.80 -20.46
N GLY A 121 -8.42 4.10 -20.36
CA GLY A 121 -8.50 2.65 -20.55
C GLY A 121 -7.81 1.82 -19.45
N ILE A 122 -7.57 2.41 -18.28
CA ILE A 122 -6.93 1.76 -17.14
C ILE A 122 -7.98 0.95 -16.37
N ARG A 123 -7.71 -0.34 -16.19
CA ARG A 123 -8.63 -1.26 -15.51
C ARG A 123 -8.39 -1.25 -14.00
N THR A 124 -9.04 -0.33 -13.28
CA THR A 124 -9.04 -0.29 -11.80
C THR A 124 -10.32 -0.89 -11.20
N ILE A 125 -10.29 -1.25 -9.91
CA ILE A 125 -11.43 -1.87 -9.21
C ILE A 125 -12.74 -1.08 -9.42
N PRO A 126 -12.79 0.25 -9.22
CA PRO A 126 -14.02 1.00 -9.43
C PRO A 126 -14.45 1.11 -10.91
N VAL A 127 -13.51 1.02 -11.87
CA VAL A 127 -13.83 1.00 -13.31
C VAL A 127 -14.45 -0.33 -13.72
N VAL A 128 -13.92 -1.46 -13.22
CA VAL A 128 -14.37 -2.80 -13.64
C VAL A 128 -15.55 -3.32 -12.82
N LEU A 129 -15.53 -3.12 -11.49
CA LEU A 129 -16.52 -3.66 -10.55
C LEU A 129 -17.46 -2.59 -10.00
N GLY A 130 -17.25 -1.33 -10.36
CA GLY A 130 -18.07 -0.20 -9.92
C GLY A 130 -17.61 0.43 -8.61
N CYS A 131 -17.90 1.72 -8.46
CA CYS A 131 -17.51 2.51 -7.28
C CYS A 131 -18.13 1.99 -5.98
N LYS A 132 -19.34 1.43 -6.02
CA LYS A 132 -19.99 0.86 -4.83
C LYS A 132 -19.23 -0.34 -4.28
N PHE A 133 -18.78 -1.25 -5.15
CA PHE A 133 -18.00 -2.41 -4.74
C PHE A 133 -16.64 -1.98 -4.19
N ALA A 134 -15.96 -1.06 -4.87
CA ALA A 134 -14.70 -0.50 -4.40
C ALA A 134 -14.85 0.17 -3.02
N ALA A 135 -15.91 0.97 -2.81
CA ALA A 135 -16.17 1.63 -1.54
C ALA A 135 -16.46 0.62 -0.41
N LEU A 136 -17.16 -0.48 -0.71
CA LEU A 136 -17.38 -1.56 0.26
C LEU A 136 -16.07 -2.26 0.64
N LEU A 137 -15.21 -2.56 -0.33
CA LEU A 137 -13.89 -3.15 -0.08
C LEU A 137 -13.01 -2.22 0.77
N ALA A 138 -13.02 -0.92 0.48
CA ALA A 138 -12.33 0.08 1.27
C ALA A 138 -12.89 0.09 2.70
N LEU A 139 -14.22 0.12 2.87
CA LEU A 139 -14.86 0.12 4.17
C LEU A 139 -14.52 -1.14 4.99
N LEU A 140 -14.51 -2.31 4.36
CA LEU A 140 -14.10 -3.56 5.00
C LEU A 140 -12.64 -3.50 5.46
N SER A 141 -11.75 -2.95 4.62
CA SER A 141 -10.34 -2.80 4.94
C SER A 141 -10.13 -1.83 6.12
N ALA A 142 -10.78 -0.67 6.10
CA ALA A 142 -10.75 0.28 7.23
C ALA A 142 -11.40 -0.29 8.50
N GLY A 143 -12.49 -1.05 8.36
CA GLY A 143 -13.14 -1.71 9.50
C GLY A 143 -12.22 -2.74 10.15
N LEU A 144 -11.51 -3.53 9.34
CA LEU A 144 -10.51 -4.46 9.84
C LEU A 144 -9.36 -3.71 10.53
N ALA A 145 -8.85 -2.63 9.95
CA ALA A 145 -7.86 -1.76 10.58
C ALA A 145 -8.35 -1.19 11.93
N ALA A 146 -9.63 -0.88 12.07
CA ALA A 146 -10.19 -0.40 13.34
C ALA A 146 -10.27 -1.50 14.40
N LEU A 147 -10.45 -2.77 14.01
CA LEU A 147 -10.57 -3.88 14.95
C LEU A 147 -9.22 -4.42 15.43
N LEU A 148 -8.18 -4.38 14.59
CA LEU A 148 -6.87 -4.96 14.91
C LEU A 148 -6.23 -4.40 16.19
N PRO A 149 -6.24 -3.08 16.47
CA PRO A 149 -5.73 -2.54 17.73
C PRO A 149 -6.41 -3.11 18.98
N LEU A 150 -7.69 -3.47 18.90
CA LEU A 150 -8.44 -4.02 20.05
C LEU A 150 -7.91 -5.40 20.45
N LEU A 151 -7.36 -6.16 19.49
CA LEU A 151 -6.76 -7.48 19.71
C LEU A 151 -5.32 -7.39 20.20
N ALA A 152 -4.71 -6.20 20.19
CA ALA A 152 -3.33 -6.04 20.62
C ALA A 152 -3.19 -6.27 22.13
N SER A 153 -2.08 -6.86 22.56
CA SER A 153 -1.72 -6.99 23.98
C SER A 153 -1.05 -5.72 24.55
N GLY A 154 -1.08 -4.60 23.81
CA GLY A 154 -0.42 -3.35 24.16
C GLY A 154 -1.21 -2.44 25.09
N SER A 155 -0.83 -1.16 25.11
CA SER A 155 -1.44 -0.16 26.01
C SER A 155 -2.94 0.01 25.74
N THR A 156 -3.75 -0.02 26.81
CA THR A 156 -5.22 0.18 26.71
C THR A 156 -5.57 1.49 25.99
N VAL A 157 -4.76 2.53 26.18
CA VAL A 157 -4.92 3.80 25.47
C VAL A 157 -4.80 3.61 23.96
N ALA A 158 -3.77 2.92 23.46
CA ALA A 158 -3.62 2.69 22.02
C ALA A 158 -4.76 1.82 21.45
N ARG A 159 -5.19 0.80 22.20
CA ARG A 159 -6.31 -0.07 21.81
C ARG A 159 -7.60 0.69 21.57
N LEU A 160 -7.88 1.71 22.39
CA LEU A 160 -9.10 2.50 22.28
C LEU A 160 -8.94 3.75 21.39
N ALA A 161 -7.79 4.40 21.41
CA ALA A 161 -7.56 5.62 20.64
C ALA A 161 -7.50 5.37 19.12
N LEU A 162 -6.82 4.30 18.69
CA LEU A 162 -6.64 4.02 17.25
C LEU A 162 -7.97 3.77 16.50
N PRO A 163 -8.92 2.98 17.02
CA PRO A 163 -10.25 2.85 16.41
C PRO A 163 -11.03 4.18 16.41
N LEU A 164 -10.93 4.97 17.48
CA LEU A 164 -11.64 6.26 17.58
C LEU A 164 -11.16 7.25 16.52
N VAL A 165 -9.86 7.32 16.26
CA VAL A 165 -9.26 8.16 15.21
C VAL A 165 -9.73 7.74 13.81
N GLN A 166 -10.14 6.49 13.62
CA GLN A 166 -10.64 5.99 12.33
C GLN A 166 -12.12 6.24 12.10
N LEU A 167 -12.90 6.65 13.11
CA LEU A 167 -14.34 6.89 12.95
C LEU A 167 -14.66 7.91 11.82
N PRO A 168 -13.95 9.03 11.66
CA PRO A 168 -14.18 9.93 10.53
C PRO A 168 -13.88 9.28 9.18
N LEU A 169 -12.87 8.40 9.12
CA LEU A 169 -12.50 7.66 7.91
C LEU A 169 -13.59 6.65 7.53
N LEU A 170 -14.09 5.89 8.50
CA LEU A 170 -15.21 4.97 8.32
C LEU A 170 -16.48 5.70 7.91
N HIS A 171 -16.79 6.82 8.55
CA HIS A 171 -17.98 7.62 8.23
C HIS A 171 -17.91 8.20 6.81
N SER A 172 -16.76 8.77 6.41
CA SER A 172 -16.58 9.29 5.04
C SER A 172 -16.68 8.19 3.98
N THR A 173 -16.11 7.02 4.25
CA THR A 173 -16.18 5.87 3.33
C THR A 173 -17.59 5.30 3.24
N TRP A 174 -18.30 5.19 4.36
CA TRP A 174 -19.71 4.77 4.40
C TRP A 174 -20.60 5.69 3.55
N ARG A 175 -20.37 7.00 3.60
CA ARG A 175 -21.10 7.96 2.76
C ARG A 175 -20.88 7.71 1.27
N LEU A 176 -19.70 7.24 0.84
CA LEU A 176 -19.44 6.86 -0.55
C LEU A 176 -20.19 5.60 -0.96
N VAL A 177 -20.39 4.65 -0.05
CA VAL A 177 -21.20 3.43 -0.30
C VAL A 177 -22.67 3.79 -0.50
N VAL A 178 -23.21 4.66 0.36
CA VAL A 178 -24.63 5.06 0.35
C VAL A 178 -24.92 6.08 -0.75
N ALA A 179 -23.94 6.88 -1.17
CA ALA A 179 -24.12 7.83 -2.27
C ALA A 179 -24.39 7.08 -3.58
N GLU A 180 -25.64 7.07 -4.03
CA GLU A 180 -26.05 6.51 -5.33
C GLU A 180 -25.42 7.20 -6.54
N LYS A 181 -24.77 8.36 -6.35
CA LYS A 181 -24.23 9.22 -7.40
C LYS A 181 -22.71 9.34 -7.36
N VAL A 182 -21.96 8.25 -7.26
CA VAL A 182 -20.63 8.26 -7.88
C VAL A 182 -20.87 7.91 -9.35
N LYS A 183 -21.23 8.94 -10.13
CA LYS A 183 -21.41 8.84 -11.58
C LYS A 183 -20.09 8.33 -12.18
N ALA A 184 -20.09 7.04 -12.53
CA ALA A 184 -19.21 6.47 -13.54
C ALA A 184 -19.20 7.37 -14.78
#